data_AF-A0A2V8MZA7-F1
#
_entry.id   AF-A0A2V8MZA7-F1
#
_cell.length_a   1.000
_cell.length_b   1.000
_cell.length_c   1.000
_cell.angle_alpha   90.00
_cell.angle_beta   90.00
_cell.angle_gamma   90.00
#
_symmetry.space_group_name_H-M   'P 1'
#
loop_
_entity.id
_entity.type
_entity.pdbx_description
1 polymer ?
#
loop_
_entity_poly.entity_id
_entity_poly.type
_entity_poly.pdbx_seq_one_letter_code
_entity_poly.pdbx_strand_id
1 'polypeptide(L)'
;GNGSMSVEARLWDLKAVQNREAIGQRFGSDDTDAGARLIAHRFADAIVDLISGGRGIAQTSIAYVSERTQAIKELYVMDYDGNNAHALTAYKSIVMTPAWSPDGEKVAFTSYRRGIPDIEILSRIDNRPYPFERIG
;
A
#
# COMPACT_ATOMS: atom_id res chain seq x y z
N GLY A 1 -8.44 14.62 19.99
CA GLY A 1 -9.65 14.82 19.17
C GLY A 1 -9.20 14.77 17.74
N ASN A 2 -9.74 13.85 16.94
CA ASN A 2 -9.26 13.67 15.57
C ASN A 2 -10.01 14.67 14.68
N GLY A 3 -9.35 15.78 14.35
CA GLY A 3 -9.87 16.75 13.39
C GLY A 3 -9.84 16.18 11.97
N SER A 4 -10.54 16.85 11.05
CA SER A 4 -10.47 16.57 9.62
C SER A 4 -9.75 17.69 8.89
N MET A 5 -8.90 17.35 7.92
CA MET A 5 -8.22 18.26 7.04
C MET A 5 -8.84 18.23 5.64
N SER A 6 -8.89 19.39 4.98
CA SER A 6 -9.21 19.51 3.57
C SER A 6 -8.16 20.37 2.87
N VAL A 7 -7.60 19.86 1.78
CA VAL A 7 -6.59 20.54 0.97
C VAL A 7 -7.12 20.74 -0.44
N GLU A 8 -6.96 21.94 -0.97
CA GLU A 8 -7.21 22.22 -2.39
C GLU A 8 -5.88 22.20 -3.13
N ALA A 9 -5.73 21.27 -4.08
CA ALA A 9 -4.52 21.11 -4.87
C ALA A 9 -4.80 21.41 -6.34
N ARG A 10 -3.86 22.11 -6.97
CA ARG A 10 -3.99 22.60 -8.33
C ARG A 10 -2.72 22.36 -9.14
N LEU A 11 -2.89 22.00 -10.41
CA LEU A 11 -1.82 21.88 -11.40
C LEU A 11 -2.11 22.86 -12.53
N TRP A 12 -1.13 23.66 -12.92
CA TRP A 12 -1.24 24.59 -14.04
C TRP A 12 -0.34 24.19 -15.21
N ASP A 13 -0.90 24.15 -16.41
CA ASP A 13 -0.15 24.12 -17.66
C ASP A 13 0.30 25.55 -18.01
N LEU A 14 1.60 25.79 -17.91
CA LEU A 14 2.22 27.08 -18.19
C LEU A 14 2.31 27.39 -19.71
N LYS A 15 2.14 26.38 -20.58
CA LYS A 15 2.16 26.55 -22.04
C LYS A 15 0.79 26.91 -22.61
N ALA A 16 -0.28 26.63 -21.89
CA ALA A 16 -1.64 26.93 -22.33
C ALA A 16 -1.90 28.45 -22.37
N VAL A 17 -2.45 28.92 -23.50
CA VAL A 17 -2.82 30.34 -23.70
C VAL A 17 -4.14 30.67 -23.01
N GLN A 18 -5.06 29.70 -22.93
CA GLN A 18 -6.34 29.77 -22.21
C GLN A 18 -6.55 28.46 -21.44
N ASN A 19 -7.36 28.46 -20.37
CA ASN A 19 -7.65 27.29 -19.53
C ASN A 19 -6.38 26.60 -18.98
N ARG A 20 -5.55 27.38 -18.28
CA ARG A 20 -4.27 26.89 -17.74
C ARG A 20 -4.41 25.89 -16.61
N GLU A 21 -5.56 25.81 -15.94
CA GLU A 21 -5.75 24.87 -14.83
C GLU A 21 -5.99 23.46 -15.38
N ALA A 22 -5.01 22.59 -15.19
CA ALA A 22 -5.01 21.21 -15.65
C ALA A 22 -5.62 20.27 -14.59
N ILE A 23 -5.44 20.58 -13.31
CA ILE A 23 -6.09 19.93 -12.18
C ILE A 23 -6.52 21.00 -11.19
N GLY A 24 -7.76 20.90 -10.69
CA GLY A 24 -8.24 21.63 -9.52
C GLY A 24 -9.15 20.73 -8.71
N GLN A 25 -8.61 20.13 -7.65
CA GLN A 25 -9.33 19.14 -6.85
C GLN A 25 -9.18 19.41 -5.35
N ARG A 26 -10.23 19.09 -4.60
CA ARG A 26 -10.24 19.13 -3.15
C ARG A 26 -10.10 17.71 -2.61
N PHE A 27 -9.16 17.52 -1.70
CA PHE A 27 -8.88 16.25 -1.04
C PHE A 27 -9.13 16.39 0.45
N GLY A 28 -9.78 15.40 1.06
CA GLY A 28 -10.03 15.33 2.50
C GLY A 28 -9.42 14.09 3.13
N SER A 29 -8.96 14.23 4.37
CA SER A 29 -8.47 13.13 5.21
C SER A 29 -8.48 13.54 6.69
N ASP A 30 -8.19 12.61 7.59
CA ASP A 30 -7.91 12.92 9.00
C ASP A 30 -6.75 13.92 9.13
N ASP A 31 -6.86 14.84 10.09
CA ASP A 31 -5.84 15.86 10.41
C ASP A 31 -4.65 15.22 11.15
N THR A 32 -3.85 14.47 10.40
CA THR A 32 -2.69 13.71 10.86
C THR A 32 -1.62 13.68 9.76
N ASP A 33 -0.37 13.37 10.12
CA ASP A 33 0.72 13.20 9.13
C ASP A 33 0.38 12.12 8.10
N ALA A 34 -0.25 11.03 8.53
CA ALA A 34 -0.70 9.96 7.64
C ALA A 34 -1.78 10.46 6.66
N GLY A 35 -2.71 11.28 7.14
CA GLY A 35 -3.76 11.88 6.30
C GLY A 35 -3.22 12.91 5.31
N ALA A 36 -2.29 13.77 5.75
CA ALA A 36 -1.60 14.71 4.86
C ALA A 36 -0.82 13.98 3.76
N ARG A 37 -0.14 12.88 4.10
CA ARG A 37 0.57 12.04 3.12
C ARG A 37 -0.39 11.35 2.15
N LEU A 38 -1.53 10.85 2.63
CA LEU A 38 -2.56 10.27 1.76
C LEU A 38 -3.09 11.29 0.74
N ILE A 39 -3.30 12.54 1.16
CA ILE A 39 -3.67 13.65 0.27
C ILE A 39 -2.59 13.89 -0.79
N ALA A 40 -1.32 13.96 -0.37
CA ALA A 40 -0.20 14.17 -1.29
C ALA A 40 -0.11 13.05 -2.35
N HIS A 41 -0.27 11.79 -1.94
CA HIS A 41 -0.24 10.64 -2.84
C HIS A 41 -1.41 10.64 -3.83
N ARG A 42 -2.61 10.98 -3.38
CA ARG A 42 -3.77 11.13 -4.29
C ARG A 42 -3.56 12.22 -5.33
N PHE A 43 -2.96 13.34 -4.93
CA PHE A 43 -2.64 14.40 -5.88
C PHE A 43 -1.53 13.99 -6.85
N ALA A 44 -0.50 13.28 -6.38
CA ALA A 44 0.55 12.72 -7.24
C ALA A 44 -0.02 11.74 -8.27
N ASP A 45 -0.93 10.84 -7.85
CA ASP A 45 -1.62 9.94 -8.76
C ASP A 45 -2.45 10.70 -9.80
N ALA A 46 -3.21 11.72 -9.37
CA ALA A 46 -3.99 12.55 -10.31
C ALA A 46 -3.10 13.23 -11.37
N ILE A 47 -1.89 13.67 -11.00
CA ILE A 47 -0.91 14.23 -11.94
C ILE A 47 -0.42 13.15 -12.92
N VAL A 48 -0.07 11.96 -12.42
CA VAL A 48 0.43 10.85 -13.26
C VAL A 48 -0.65 10.36 -14.21
N ASP A 49 -1.89 10.21 -13.75
CA ASP A 49 -3.05 9.82 -14.54
C ASP A 49 -3.26 10.79 -15.70
N LEU A 50 -3.19 12.09 -15.43
CA LEU A 50 -3.37 13.13 -16.44
C LEU A 50 -2.27 13.11 -17.50
N ILE A 51 -0.99 12.97 -17.10
CA ILE A 51 0.15 13.13 -18.01
C ILE A 51 0.47 11.83 -18.74
N SER A 52 0.31 10.68 -18.08
CA SER A 52 0.76 9.39 -18.58
C SER A 52 -0.37 8.54 -19.17
N GLY A 53 -1.64 8.88 -18.88
CA GLY A 53 -2.81 8.09 -19.29
C GLY A 53 -2.93 6.75 -18.57
N GLY A 54 -2.17 6.53 -17.51
CA GLY A 54 -2.15 5.30 -16.72
C GLY A 54 -2.21 5.60 -15.23
N ARG A 55 -2.72 4.66 -14.44
CA ARG A 55 -2.92 4.82 -12.99
C ARG A 55 -1.59 5.06 -12.28
N GLY A 56 -1.53 6.11 -11.47
CA GLY A 56 -0.43 6.37 -10.55
C GLY A 56 -0.22 5.26 -9.51
N ILE A 57 0.99 5.20 -8.95
CA ILE A 57 1.39 4.14 -7.99
C ILE A 57 1.52 4.65 -6.56
N ALA A 58 1.24 5.93 -6.30
CA ALA A 58 1.58 6.57 -5.03
C ALA A 58 0.74 6.04 -3.85
N GLN A 59 -0.40 5.43 -4.14
CA GLN A 59 -1.24 4.76 -3.14
C GLN A 59 -0.96 3.24 -3.02
N THR A 60 0.04 2.71 -3.72
CA THR A 60 0.36 1.27 -3.70
C THR A 60 1.24 0.88 -2.52
N SER A 61 1.34 -0.43 -2.27
CA SER A 61 2.17 -1.02 -1.23
C SER A 61 3.06 -2.13 -1.81
N ILE A 62 4.18 -2.39 -1.14
CA ILE A 62 5.15 -3.41 -1.48
C ILE A 62 5.14 -4.47 -0.37
N ALA A 63 5.00 -5.75 -0.75
CA ALA A 63 5.22 -6.88 0.13
C ALA A 63 6.63 -7.44 -0.12
N TYR A 64 7.36 -7.72 0.95
CA TYR A 64 8.74 -8.18 0.86
C TYR A 64 9.12 -9.02 2.08
N VAL A 65 10.19 -9.80 1.94
CA VAL A 65 10.75 -10.60 3.03
C VAL A 65 11.91 -9.83 3.65
N SER A 66 11.98 -9.80 4.99
CA SER A 66 13.05 -9.10 5.70
C SER A 66 13.41 -9.81 7.01
N GLU A 67 14.67 -9.68 7.40
CA GLU A 67 15.25 -10.16 8.67
C GLU A 67 15.57 -8.98 9.62
N ARG A 68 14.88 -7.84 9.42
CA ARG A 68 15.25 -6.56 10.06
C ARG A 68 15.01 -6.51 11.57
N THR A 69 13.99 -7.21 12.08
CA THR A 69 13.70 -7.22 13.53
C THR A 69 14.19 -8.49 14.23
N GLN A 70 14.41 -9.57 13.49
CA GLN A 70 14.83 -10.88 14.00
C GLN A 70 15.70 -11.56 12.95
N ALA A 71 16.63 -12.42 13.36
CA ALA A 71 17.48 -13.21 12.45
C ALA A 71 16.73 -14.31 11.68
N ILE A 72 15.42 -14.14 11.47
CA ILE A 72 14.53 -15.06 10.77
C ILE A 72 13.71 -14.26 9.76
N LYS A 73 13.51 -14.83 8.58
CA LYS A 73 12.76 -14.23 7.47
C LYS A 73 11.27 -14.09 7.82
N GLU A 74 10.82 -12.85 7.95
CA GLU A 74 9.40 -12.50 8.15
C GLU A 74 8.86 -11.71 6.95
N LEU A 75 7.54 -11.71 6.79
CA LEU A 75 6.83 -10.97 5.76
C LEU A 75 6.55 -9.57 6.26
N TYR A 76 6.91 -8.58 5.46
CA TYR A 76 6.67 -7.16 5.71
C TYR A 76 5.86 -6.54 4.59
N VAL A 77 5.18 -5.46 4.95
CA VAL A 77 4.51 -4.56 4.01
C VAL A 77 4.99 -3.14 4.28
N MET A 78 5.13 -2.35 3.22
CA MET A 78 5.38 -0.90 3.28
C MET A 78 4.64 -0.21 2.15
N ASP A 79 4.50 1.10 2.22
CA ASP A 79 4.01 1.90 1.10
C ASP A 79 5.05 1.98 -0.03
N TYR A 80 4.64 2.38 -1.24
CA TYR A 80 5.52 2.43 -2.41
C TYR A 80 6.82 3.26 -2.22
N ASP A 81 6.76 4.28 -1.37
CA ASP A 81 7.88 5.18 -1.03
C ASP A 81 8.72 4.68 0.15
N GLY A 82 8.44 3.48 0.68
CA GLY A 82 9.13 2.85 1.80
C GLY A 82 8.61 3.23 3.18
N ASN A 83 7.65 4.16 3.29
CA ASN A 83 7.07 4.54 4.57
C ASN A 83 6.11 3.46 5.11
N ASN A 84 5.69 3.58 6.37
CA ASN A 84 4.76 2.65 7.03
C ASN A 84 5.21 1.18 6.98
N ALA A 85 6.53 0.93 6.99
CA ALA A 85 7.06 -0.42 6.97
C ALA A 85 6.77 -1.15 8.29
N HIS A 86 6.06 -2.28 8.22
CA HIS A 86 5.72 -3.10 9.37
C HIS A 86 5.67 -4.58 9.01
N ALA A 87 5.85 -5.45 10.02
CA ALA A 87 5.78 -6.89 9.83
C ALA A 87 4.31 -7.32 9.74
N LEU A 88 3.98 -8.13 8.74
CA LEU A 88 2.70 -8.82 8.62
C LEU A 88 2.74 -10.17 9.34
N THR A 89 3.91 -10.82 9.41
CA THR A 89 4.12 -12.04 10.20
C THR A 89 5.06 -11.81 11.38
N ALA A 90 4.92 -12.66 12.40
CA ALA A 90 5.86 -12.75 13.52
C ALA A 90 5.99 -14.22 13.94
N TYR A 91 6.18 -15.10 12.95
CA TYR A 91 6.08 -16.54 13.14
C TYR A 91 7.33 -17.18 13.74
N LYS A 92 8.45 -16.45 13.77
CA LYS A 92 9.76 -16.98 14.14
C LYS A 92 10.12 -18.21 13.31
N SER A 93 9.68 -18.21 12.06
CA SER A 93 9.95 -19.25 11.06
C SER A 93 10.04 -18.62 9.68
N ILE A 94 10.71 -19.30 8.76
CA ILE A 94 10.96 -18.80 7.41
C ILE A 94 9.63 -18.60 6.68
N VAL A 95 9.44 -17.39 6.16
CA VAL A 95 8.45 -17.10 5.12
C VAL A 95 9.12 -16.62 3.84
N MET A 96 8.54 -16.95 2.69
CA MET A 96 9.12 -16.68 1.38
C MET A 96 8.05 -16.37 0.33
N THR A 97 8.49 -15.80 -0.80
CA THR A 97 7.71 -15.68 -2.05
C THR A 97 6.32 -15.03 -1.90
N PRO A 98 6.23 -13.80 -1.35
CA PRO A 98 4.94 -13.13 -1.23
C PRO A 98 4.34 -12.79 -2.60
N ALA A 99 3.02 -12.95 -2.71
CA ALA A 99 2.23 -12.57 -3.88
C ALA A 99 0.93 -11.88 -3.44
N TRP A 100 0.66 -10.72 -4.03
CA TRP A 100 -0.56 -9.95 -3.77
C TRP A 100 -1.78 -10.58 -4.44
N SER A 101 -2.94 -10.51 -3.78
CA SER A 101 -4.22 -10.67 -4.46
C SER A 101 -4.46 -9.51 -5.42
N PRO A 102 -5.28 -9.70 -6.49
CA PRO A 102 -5.55 -8.64 -7.47
C PRO A 102 -6.19 -7.38 -6.87
N ASP A 103 -6.92 -7.51 -5.77
CA ASP A 103 -7.52 -6.40 -5.01
C ASP A 103 -6.52 -5.66 -4.10
N GLY A 104 -5.30 -6.19 -3.92
CA GLY A 104 -4.27 -5.62 -3.05
C GLY A 104 -4.57 -5.72 -1.55
N GLU A 105 -5.58 -6.48 -1.13
CA GLU A 105 -5.95 -6.61 0.27
C GLU A 105 -5.27 -7.78 0.98
N LYS A 106 -4.79 -8.78 0.24
CA LYS A 106 -4.31 -10.05 0.77
C LYS A 106 -2.93 -10.38 0.19
N VAL A 107 -2.12 -11.07 0.97
CA VAL A 107 -0.81 -11.57 0.57
C VAL A 107 -0.77 -13.08 0.80
N ALA A 108 -0.56 -13.83 -0.28
CA ALA A 108 -0.20 -15.25 -0.23
C ALA A 108 1.32 -15.40 -0.09
N PHE A 109 1.79 -16.37 0.69
CA PHE A 109 3.22 -16.61 0.89
C PHE A 109 3.48 -18.07 1.29
N THR A 110 4.73 -18.52 1.10
CA THR A 110 5.18 -19.83 1.59
C THR A 110 5.63 -19.70 3.04
N SER A 111 5.15 -20.57 3.92
CA SER A 111 5.40 -20.59 5.37
C SER A 111 5.98 -21.94 5.80
N TYR A 112 7.03 -21.92 6.62
CA TYR A 112 7.63 -23.12 7.21
C TYR A 112 7.29 -23.30 8.70
N ARG A 113 6.34 -22.51 9.24
CA ARG A 113 6.05 -22.49 10.68
C ARG A 113 5.52 -23.81 11.23
N ARG A 114 5.03 -24.70 10.36
CA ARG A 114 4.54 -26.05 10.69
C ARG A 114 5.60 -27.14 10.47
N GLY A 115 6.84 -26.78 10.19
CA GLY A 115 7.96 -27.71 9.93
C GLY A 115 8.03 -28.23 8.49
N ILE A 116 6.98 -28.06 7.70
CA ILE A 116 6.91 -28.33 6.26
C ILE A 116 6.43 -27.06 5.53
N PRO A 117 6.80 -26.87 4.25
CA PRO A 117 6.29 -25.74 3.46
C PRO A 117 4.78 -25.84 3.27
N ASP A 118 4.08 -24.77 3.60
CA ASP A 118 2.64 -24.61 3.40
C ASP A 118 2.37 -23.22 2.80
N ILE A 119 1.26 -23.06 2.07
CA ILE A 119 0.85 -21.75 1.56
C ILE A 119 -0.12 -21.15 2.56
N GLU A 120 0.13 -19.91 2.97
CA GLU A 120 -0.76 -19.16 3.85
C GLU A 120 -1.15 -17.84 3.19
N ILE A 121 -2.33 -17.34 3.54
CA ILE A 121 -2.85 -16.05 3.05
C ILE A 121 -3.20 -15.20 4.27
N LEU A 122 -2.68 -13.97 4.32
CA LEU A 122 -3.03 -12.97 5.33
C LEU A 122 -3.63 -11.73 4.66
N SER A 123 -4.63 -11.12 5.30
CA SER A 123 -5.08 -9.77 4.97
C SER A 123 -4.06 -8.75 5.42
N ARG A 124 -3.70 -7.78 4.57
CA ARG A 124 -2.85 -6.66 4.98
C ARG A 124 -3.58 -5.64 5.85
N ILE A 125 -4.92 -5.67 5.84
CA ILE A 125 -5.76 -4.63 6.47
C ILE A 125 -5.90 -4.90 7.97
N ASP A 126 -6.15 -6.16 8.33
CA ASP A 126 -6.43 -6.59 9.71
C ASP A 126 -5.57 -7.77 10.17
N ASN A 127 -4.59 -8.19 9.37
CA ASN A 127 -3.68 -9.31 9.63
C ASN A 127 -4.37 -10.65 9.92
N ARG A 128 -5.61 -10.84 9.44
CA ARG A 128 -6.33 -12.09 9.61
C ARG A 128 -5.93 -13.15 8.59
N PRO A 129 -5.83 -14.43 8.98
CA PRO A 129 -5.59 -15.54 8.06
C PRO A 129 -6.83 -15.88 7.23
N TYR A 130 -6.63 -16.23 5.96
CA TYR A 130 -7.65 -16.69 5.03
C TYR A 130 -7.41 -18.16 4.71
N PRO A 131 -8.33 -19.07 5.10
CA PRO A 131 -8.20 -20.48 4.76
C PRO A 131 -8.51 -20.70 3.29
N PHE A 132 -7.86 -21.68 2.67
CA PHE A 132 -8.34 -22.24 1.41
C PHE A 132 -9.68 -22.94 1.67
N GLU A 133 -10.70 -22.62 0.88
CA GLU A 133 -11.92 -23.42 0.85
C GLU A 133 -11.55 -24.84 0.42
N ARG A 134 -11.79 -25.82 1.28
CA ARG A 134 -11.73 -27.22 0.88
C ARG A 134 -13.02 -27.50 0.11
N ILE A 135 -12.91 -27.55 -1.21
CA ILE A 135 -13.97 -28.10 -2.05
C ILE A 135 -14.01 -29.61 -1.72
N GLY A 136 -15.06 -30.01 -1.00
CA GLY A 136 -15.39 -31.40 -0.72
C GLY A 136 -16.14 -32.06 -1.87
#